data_AF-A0A966FHG1-F1
#
_entry.id   AF-A0A966FHG1-F1
#
_cell.length_a   1.000
_cell.length_b   1.000
_cell.length_c   1.000
_cell.angle_alpha   90.00
_cell.angle_beta   90.00
_cell.angle_gamma   90.00
#
_symmetry.space_group_name_H-M   'P 1'
#
loop_
_entity.id
_entity.type
_entity.pdbx_description
1 polymer ?
#
loop_
_entity_poly.entity_id
_entity_poly.type
_entity_poly.pdbx_seq_one_letter_code
_entity_poly.pdbx_strand_id
1 'polypeptide(L)'
;CWMVAAELVETTRLFGRGIAAIEPQWLEQVGAHLLKKQLLDPHWEKKTAEVNALERATLYGIVVYSGRRVAYSRVDLPGAREIFIREALVGGQWDTKLPFLAANLKLIAQVEDLEHKARRQDVLVDDELIYAFYDQQLPAEVCSGFTLEAWYRDAVRINPKLLFLTREELMRHEAAGITTQAFPKTVRLGGVDCAATYLHEPGDPKDGLTVTVPIFVLNQVNEERCEWLVPGMLKDKIAALLKTLHQRPRSRLVPLPESARKMAEQLNEPALFGHGSLIEAVLKLVRLATSVDVVRADIKLDMLPLHFFMNVRVVDEHGRQLGQGRNLGALKAELGAQARGAFQALAALKLGQGAAGAGAGIYKPNQPLAQVEPAQAATFKVADSDHPSGRNISTSNQAVAQTNQGQAASKKIANSATQAAAQRHTAWTFGELPELLEIQKGGVSLIGYPALIDAGDAVSIEVFDEPEVAATKHRAGLRRLFALQIKDALKYLEKNVPDLQKMAVAYMQVGKAPDGSGTGGTLEELREQIIGVALDRAFLLEPLPTDEF
;
A
#
# COMPACT_ATOMS: atom_id res chain seq x y z
N CYS A 1 56.75 -39.65 -7.37
CA CYS A 1 58.02 -39.47 -6.62
C CYS A 1 58.26 -37.97 -6.50
N TRP A 2 58.49 -37.46 -5.29
CA TRP A 2 58.79 -36.04 -5.06
C TRP A 2 60.30 -35.84 -4.97
N MET A 3 60.80 -34.79 -5.62
CA MET A 3 62.22 -34.47 -5.66
C MET A 3 62.41 -32.96 -5.50
N VAL A 4 63.50 -32.58 -4.84
CA VAL A 4 63.99 -31.21 -4.77
C VAL A 4 65.25 -31.11 -5.63
N ALA A 5 65.38 -30.04 -6.41
CA ALA A 5 66.59 -29.70 -7.14
C ALA A 5 67.11 -28.35 -6.65
N ALA A 6 68.42 -28.25 -6.42
CA ALA A 6 69.03 -27.00 -5.96
C ALA A 6 69.03 -25.92 -7.07
N GLU A 7 69.18 -26.33 -8.33
CA GLU A 7 69.13 -25.43 -9.49
C GLU A 7 68.48 -26.11 -10.70
N LEU A 8 67.79 -25.30 -11.51
CA LEU A 8 67.27 -25.68 -12.83
C LEU A 8 68.14 -25.02 -13.90
N VAL A 9 68.70 -25.82 -14.81
CA VAL A 9 69.58 -25.36 -15.89
C VAL A 9 68.99 -25.77 -17.22
N GLU A 10 68.74 -24.79 -18.09
CA GLU A 10 68.24 -25.02 -19.44
C GLU A 10 69.42 -25.02 -20.43
N THR A 11 69.60 -26.14 -21.14
CA THR A 11 70.61 -26.27 -22.21
C THR A 11 69.91 -26.67 -23.51
N THR A 12 69.91 -27.97 -23.83
CA THR A 12 69.09 -28.55 -24.92
C THR A 12 67.72 -29.00 -24.42
N ARG A 13 67.62 -29.27 -23.11
CA ARG A 13 66.39 -29.56 -22.34
C ARG A 13 66.55 -28.93 -20.96
N LEU A 14 65.46 -28.87 -20.19
CA LEU A 14 65.49 -28.45 -18.79
C LEU A 14 66.04 -29.60 -17.93
N PHE A 15 67.14 -29.37 -17.22
CA PHE A 15 67.75 -30.32 -16.29
C PHE A 15 67.75 -29.76 -14.86
N GLY A 16 67.43 -30.60 -13.87
CA GLY A 16 67.65 -30.28 -12.45
C GLY A 16 69.02 -30.77 -11.99
N ARG A 17 69.80 -29.96 -11.26
CA ARG A 17 71.08 -30.35 -10.64
C ARG A 17 70.98 -30.28 -9.12
N GLY A 18 71.76 -31.12 -8.44
CA GLY A 18 71.70 -31.26 -6.98
C GLY A 18 70.36 -31.82 -6.52
N ILE A 19 69.98 -32.98 -7.06
CA ILE A 19 68.67 -33.60 -6.80
C ILE A 19 68.71 -34.41 -5.50
N ALA A 20 67.71 -34.23 -4.64
CA ALA A 20 67.44 -35.09 -3.51
C ALA A 20 65.98 -35.55 -3.50
N ALA A 21 65.72 -36.74 -2.94
CA ALA A 21 64.37 -37.18 -2.66
C ALA A 21 63.80 -36.38 -1.48
N ILE A 22 62.52 -36.03 -1.55
CA ILE A 22 61.82 -35.36 -0.46
C ILE A 22 60.48 -36.06 -0.20
N GLU A 23 60.16 -36.24 1.07
CA GLU A 23 58.84 -36.73 1.46
C GLU A 23 57.83 -35.59 1.51
N PRO A 24 56.59 -35.76 1.01
CA PRO A 24 55.57 -34.70 1.01
C PRO A 24 55.30 -34.09 2.38
N GLN A 25 55.39 -34.90 3.45
CA GLN A 25 55.15 -34.43 4.82
C GLN A 25 56.18 -33.38 5.25
N TRP A 26 57.40 -33.41 4.72
CA TRP A 26 58.46 -32.47 5.09
C TRP A 26 58.17 -31.07 4.53
N LEU A 27 57.50 -30.97 3.38
CA LEU A 27 57.12 -29.70 2.74
C LEU A 27 56.26 -28.82 3.66
N GLU A 28 55.44 -29.43 4.53
CA GLU A 28 54.64 -28.68 5.50
C GLU A 28 55.50 -28.02 6.59
N GLN A 29 56.63 -28.63 6.95
CA GLN A 29 57.51 -28.11 7.99
C GLN A 29 58.47 -27.05 7.43
N VAL A 30 59.12 -27.34 6.30
CA VAL A 30 60.17 -26.48 5.73
C VAL A 30 59.62 -25.42 4.77
N GLY A 31 58.44 -25.65 4.18
CA GLY A 31 57.88 -24.87 3.08
C GLY A 31 56.45 -24.38 3.30
N ALA A 32 55.96 -24.29 4.54
CA ALA A 32 54.58 -23.91 4.86
C ALA A 32 54.08 -22.65 4.13
N HIS A 33 54.96 -21.65 3.98
CA HIS A 33 54.67 -20.37 3.34
C HIS A 33 54.54 -20.45 1.81
N LEU A 34 55.03 -21.53 1.19
CA LEU A 34 54.93 -21.79 -0.24
C LEU A 34 53.66 -22.58 -0.60
N LEU A 35 53.00 -23.16 0.40
CA LEU A 35 51.78 -23.95 0.20
C LEU A 35 50.57 -23.03 -0.01
N LYS A 36 49.86 -23.25 -1.13
CA LYS A 36 48.53 -22.69 -1.34
C LYS A 36 47.51 -23.61 -0.69
N LYS A 37 46.95 -23.17 0.43
CA LYS A 37 45.89 -23.87 1.17
C LYS A 37 44.53 -23.42 0.66
N GLN A 38 43.66 -24.38 0.40
CA GLN A 38 42.27 -24.16 -0.01
C GLN A 38 41.37 -24.99 0.89
N LEU A 39 40.27 -24.38 1.32
CA LEU A 39 39.19 -25.05 2.03
C LEU A 39 38.16 -25.56 1.03
N LEU A 40 37.66 -26.76 1.31
CA LEU A 40 36.70 -27.48 0.50
C LEU A 40 35.57 -27.94 1.43
N ASP A 41 34.35 -27.93 0.92
CA ASP A 41 33.19 -28.56 1.56
C ASP A 41 32.97 -28.13 3.02
N PRO A 42 32.79 -26.82 3.30
CA PRO A 42 32.43 -26.37 4.63
C PRO A 42 31.01 -26.85 4.98
N HIS A 43 30.86 -27.59 6.08
CA HIS A 43 29.60 -28.21 6.49
C HIS A 43 29.49 -28.29 8.02
N TRP A 44 28.26 -28.42 8.52
CA TRP A 44 28.00 -28.67 9.93
C TRP A 44 28.33 -30.11 10.33
N GLU A 45 29.11 -30.29 11.40
CA GLU A 45 29.36 -31.60 11.99
C GLU A 45 28.62 -31.76 13.32
N LYS A 46 27.52 -32.54 13.27
CA LYS A 46 26.63 -32.80 14.42
C LYS A 46 27.35 -33.29 15.68
N LYS A 47 28.36 -34.16 15.54
CA LYS A 47 29.06 -34.78 16.69
C LYS A 47 29.92 -33.80 17.47
N THR A 48 30.58 -32.88 16.77
CA THR A 48 31.46 -31.87 17.37
C THR A 48 30.73 -30.56 17.64
N ALA A 49 29.52 -30.39 17.10
CA ALA A 49 28.73 -29.17 17.16
C ALA A 49 29.51 -27.94 16.64
N GLU A 50 30.26 -28.12 15.55
CA GLU A 50 31.09 -27.11 14.91
C GLU A 50 31.01 -27.22 13.38
N VAL A 51 31.27 -26.12 12.69
CA VAL A 51 31.41 -26.10 11.23
C VAL A 51 32.83 -26.49 10.85
N ASN A 52 32.97 -27.60 10.13
CA ASN A 52 34.25 -28.14 9.69
C ASN A 52 34.37 -28.04 8.17
N ALA A 53 35.61 -27.92 7.70
CA ALA A 53 35.94 -27.94 6.28
C ALA A 53 37.11 -28.90 6.04
N LEU A 54 37.26 -29.35 4.79
CA LEU A 54 38.39 -30.13 4.34
C LEU A 54 39.45 -29.21 3.74
N GLU A 55 40.66 -29.26 4.28
CA GLU A 55 41.80 -28.51 3.77
C GLU A 55 42.55 -29.34 2.72
N ARG A 56 42.88 -28.68 1.61
CA ARG A 56 43.78 -29.16 0.56
C ARG A 56 44.93 -28.17 0.40
N ALA A 57 46.16 -28.65 0.49
CA ALA A 57 47.35 -27.85 0.20
C ALA A 57 47.97 -28.24 -1.13
N THR A 58 48.35 -27.25 -1.92
CA THR A 58 49.04 -27.42 -3.19
C THR A 58 50.33 -26.62 -3.25
N LEU A 59 51.33 -27.17 -3.93
CA LEU A 59 52.58 -26.51 -4.26
C LEU A 59 52.77 -26.60 -5.78
N TYR A 60 52.82 -25.45 -6.46
CA TYR A 60 52.92 -25.38 -7.93
C TYR A 60 51.88 -26.25 -8.68
N GLY A 61 50.66 -26.34 -8.14
CA GLY A 61 49.57 -27.14 -8.72
C GLY A 61 49.57 -28.63 -8.33
N ILE A 62 50.62 -29.10 -7.64
CA ILE A 62 50.73 -30.48 -7.15
C ILE A 62 50.13 -30.56 -5.75
N VAL A 63 49.29 -31.57 -5.49
CA VAL A 63 48.65 -31.78 -4.18
C VAL A 63 49.66 -32.35 -3.19
N VAL A 64 49.91 -31.62 -2.10
CA VAL A 64 50.77 -32.06 -0.98
C VAL A 64 49.96 -32.91 -0.01
N TYR A 65 48.79 -32.42 0.41
CA TYR A 65 47.80 -33.19 1.15
C TYR A 65 46.38 -32.73 0.79
N SER A 66 45.40 -33.61 1.04
CA SER A 66 43.98 -33.33 0.83
C SER A 66 43.15 -34.10 1.85
N GLY A 67 42.03 -33.51 2.29
CA GLY A 67 41.08 -34.16 3.19
C GLY A 67 41.41 -33.98 4.68
N ARG A 68 42.28 -33.02 5.04
CA ARG A 68 42.54 -32.71 6.45
C ARG A 68 41.38 -31.89 7.02
N ARG A 69 40.74 -32.38 8.08
CA ARG A 69 39.63 -31.66 8.72
C ARG A 69 40.17 -30.47 9.52
N VAL A 70 39.57 -29.30 9.32
CA VAL A 70 39.90 -28.07 10.02
C VAL A 70 38.63 -27.33 10.44
N ALA A 71 38.67 -26.70 11.61
CA ALA A 71 37.58 -25.84 12.08
C ALA A 71 37.45 -24.62 11.17
N TYR A 72 36.30 -24.48 10.50
CA TYR A 72 36.07 -23.45 9.49
C TYR A 72 36.07 -22.04 10.09
N SER A 73 35.59 -21.90 11.34
CA SER A 73 35.54 -20.64 12.08
C SER A 73 36.89 -19.96 12.28
N ARG A 74 38.01 -20.69 12.22
CA ARG A 74 39.36 -20.12 12.33
C ARG A 74 39.81 -19.37 11.08
N VAL A 75 39.17 -19.65 9.95
CA VAL A 75 39.52 -19.08 8.65
C VAL A 75 38.44 -18.09 8.19
N ASP A 76 37.17 -18.44 8.36
CA ASP A 76 36.03 -17.63 7.96
C ASP A 76 34.93 -17.71 9.03
N LEU A 77 34.92 -16.75 9.96
CA LEU A 77 33.94 -16.66 11.02
C LEU A 77 32.53 -16.33 10.50
N PRO A 78 32.33 -15.33 9.61
CA PRO A 78 31.02 -15.07 9.00
C PRO A 78 30.45 -16.28 8.27
N GLY A 79 31.24 -16.94 7.43
CA GLY A 79 30.79 -18.14 6.71
C GLY A 79 30.45 -19.30 7.65
N ALA A 80 31.25 -19.52 8.70
CA ALA A 80 30.95 -20.54 9.71
C ALA A 80 29.66 -20.23 10.46
N ARG A 81 29.39 -18.96 10.77
CA ARG A 81 28.15 -18.55 11.42
C ARG A 81 26.94 -18.76 10.53
N GLU A 82 27.03 -18.43 9.24
CA GLU A 82 25.95 -18.69 8.29
C GLU A 82 25.60 -20.18 8.23
N ILE A 83 26.60 -21.05 8.04
CA ILE A 83 26.40 -22.51 7.99
C ILE A 83 25.84 -23.03 9.31
N PHE A 84 26.33 -22.52 10.44
CA PHE A 84 25.80 -22.87 11.76
C PHE A 84 24.30 -22.54 11.88
N ILE A 85 23.88 -21.34 11.52
CA ILE A 85 22.45 -20.97 11.61
C ILE A 85 21.62 -21.84 10.66
N ARG A 86 22.05 -22.00 9.41
CA ARG A 86 21.31 -22.75 8.38
C ARG A 86 21.20 -24.24 8.68
N GLU A 87 22.30 -24.91 8.98
CA GLU A 87 22.29 -26.37 9.15
C GLU A 87 21.95 -26.78 10.59
N ALA A 88 22.55 -26.12 11.57
CA ALA A 88 22.43 -26.52 12.97
C ALA A 88 21.09 -26.09 13.60
N LEU A 89 20.69 -24.82 13.39
CA LEU A 89 19.50 -24.23 14.01
C LEU A 89 18.24 -24.40 13.15
N VAL A 90 18.29 -23.95 11.89
CA VAL A 90 17.15 -24.03 10.97
C VAL A 90 16.93 -25.49 10.55
N GLY A 91 17.96 -26.15 10.03
CA GLY A 91 17.91 -27.56 9.62
C GLY A 91 17.84 -28.58 10.77
N GLY A 92 17.85 -28.12 12.03
CA GLY A 92 17.68 -28.97 13.21
C GLY A 92 18.79 -30.02 13.38
N GLN A 93 19.96 -29.83 12.78
CA GLN A 93 21.05 -30.81 12.83
C GLN A 93 21.90 -30.74 14.11
N TRP A 94 21.48 -29.97 15.12
CA TRP A 94 22.19 -29.85 16.39
C TRP A 94 21.42 -30.50 17.55
N ASP A 95 22.08 -31.46 18.22
CA ASP A 95 21.55 -32.06 19.44
C ASP A 95 21.99 -31.21 20.65
N THR A 96 21.04 -30.49 21.25
CA THR A 96 21.29 -29.70 22.47
C THR A 96 20.18 -29.89 23.50
N LYS A 97 20.48 -29.53 24.76
CA LYS A 97 19.53 -29.50 25.88
C LYS A 97 18.83 -28.14 26.03
N LEU A 98 19.15 -27.17 25.17
CA LEU A 98 18.54 -25.84 25.22
C LEU A 98 17.05 -25.93 24.85
N PRO A 99 16.16 -25.33 25.66
CA PRO A 99 14.72 -25.55 25.53
C PRO A 99 14.12 -24.91 24.28
N PHE A 100 14.70 -23.81 23.78
CA PHE A 100 14.15 -23.08 22.63
C PHE A 100 14.20 -23.92 21.35
N LEU A 101 15.30 -24.65 21.09
CA LEU A 101 15.46 -25.35 19.82
C LEU A 101 14.44 -26.48 19.68
N ALA A 102 14.25 -27.27 20.73
CA ALA A 102 13.23 -28.32 20.76
C ALA A 102 11.80 -27.76 20.65
N ALA A 103 11.53 -26.61 21.27
CA ALA A 103 10.25 -25.92 21.16
C ALA A 103 10.00 -25.40 19.73
N ASN A 104 11.01 -24.80 19.11
CA ASN A 104 10.96 -24.25 17.76
C ASN A 104 10.76 -25.34 16.70
N LEU A 105 11.56 -26.41 16.74
CA LEU A 105 11.41 -27.55 15.82
C LEU A 105 10.02 -28.20 15.94
N LYS A 106 9.51 -28.34 17.18
CA LYS A 106 8.14 -28.83 17.41
C LYS A 106 7.09 -27.89 16.84
N LEU A 107 7.29 -26.58 16.96
CA LEU A 107 6.36 -25.58 16.43
C LEU A 107 6.36 -25.56 14.90
N ILE A 108 7.53 -25.64 14.27
CA ILE A 108 7.69 -25.77 12.81
C ILE A 108 6.93 -27.01 12.31
N ALA A 109 7.19 -28.19 12.89
CA ALA A 109 6.50 -29.42 12.53
C ALA A 109 4.97 -29.34 12.72
N GLN A 110 4.49 -28.64 13.76
CA GLN A 110 3.05 -28.42 13.97
C GLN A 110 2.43 -27.51 12.90
N VAL A 111 3.18 -26.52 12.42
CA VAL A 111 2.74 -25.61 11.37
C VAL A 111 2.68 -26.37 10.03
N GLU A 112 3.70 -27.15 9.70
CA GLU A 112 3.73 -28.05 8.53
C GLU A 112 2.61 -29.11 8.56
N ASP A 113 2.34 -29.72 9.71
CA ASP A 113 1.23 -30.68 9.88
C ASP A 113 -0.15 -30.03 9.66
N LEU A 114 -0.32 -28.79 10.10
CA LEU A 114 -1.55 -28.02 9.87
C LEU A 114 -1.71 -27.68 8.39
N GLU A 115 -0.62 -27.39 7.69
CA GLU A 115 -0.57 -27.15 6.24
C GLU A 115 -1.02 -28.40 5.46
N HIS A 116 -0.41 -29.56 5.74
CA HIS A 116 -0.75 -30.85 5.11
C HIS A 116 -2.23 -31.24 5.31
N LYS A 117 -2.78 -30.99 6.50
CA LYS A 117 -4.19 -31.31 6.83
C LYS A 117 -5.19 -30.34 6.23
N ALA A 118 -4.81 -29.06 6.09
CA ALA A 118 -5.69 -28.04 5.54
C ALA A 118 -5.78 -28.06 4.01
N ARG A 119 -4.89 -28.80 3.30
CA ARG A 119 -4.75 -28.73 1.82
C ARG A 119 -4.74 -27.28 1.30
N ARG A 120 -4.17 -26.38 2.10
CA ARG A 120 -3.89 -24.98 1.78
C ARG A 120 -2.38 -24.85 1.74
N GLN A 121 -1.86 -24.59 0.55
CA GLN A 121 -0.43 -24.62 0.24
C GLN A 121 0.19 -23.22 0.41
N ASP A 122 -0.28 -22.46 1.41
CA ASP A 122 0.03 -21.03 1.58
C ASP A 122 0.79 -20.72 2.88
N VAL A 123 1.26 -21.74 3.60
CA VAL A 123 2.09 -21.59 4.80
C VAL A 123 3.40 -22.34 4.59
N LEU A 124 4.20 -21.92 3.61
CA LEU A 124 5.57 -22.41 3.54
C LEU A 124 6.33 -21.82 4.73
N VAL A 125 6.80 -22.67 5.64
CA VAL A 125 7.81 -22.25 6.62
C VAL A 125 9.06 -21.89 5.82
N ASP A 126 9.37 -20.61 5.72
CA ASP A 126 10.54 -20.13 4.97
C ASP A 126 11.80 -20.27 5.85
N ASP A 127 12.70 -21.17 5.44
CA ASP A 127 14.00 -21.36 6.09
C ASP A 127 14.82 -20.06 6.14
N GLU A 128 14.67 -19.16 5.16
CA GLU A 128 15.34 -17.86 5.15
C GLU A 128 14.78 -16.91 6.22
N LEU A 129 13.49 -17.03 6.53
CA LEU A 129 12.87 -16.26 7.60
C LEU A 129 13.38 -16.71 8.97
N ILE A 130 13.43 -18.02 9.17
CA ILE A 130 13.96 -18.59 10.42
C ILE A 130 15.45 -18.24 10.54
N TYR A 131 16.20 -18.29 9.45
CA TYR A 131 17.59 -17.84 9.39
C TYR A 131 17.70 -16.38 9.85
N ALA A 132 16.93 -15.46 9.25
CA ALA A 132 16.96 -14.04 9.58
C ALA A 132 16.60 -13.75 11.04
N PHE A 133 15.63 -14.50 11.60
CA PHE A 133 15.26 -14.40 13.02
C PHE A 133 16.44 -14.72 13.95
N TYR A 134 17.17 -15.80 13.67
CA TYR A 134 18.36 -16.17 14.45
C TYR A 134 19.51 -15.20 14.19
N ASP A 135 19.73 -14.80 12.94
CA ASP A 135 20.78 -13.86 12.54
C ASP A 135 20.67 -12.52 13.28
N GLN A 136 19.46 -12.00 13.44
CA GLN A 136 19.20 -10.75 14.15
C GLN A 136 19.47 -10.84 15.66
N GLN A 137 19.28 -12.02 16.28
CA GLN A 137 19.39 -12.20 17.73
C GLN A 137 20.76 -12.68 18.18
N LEU A 138 21.47 -13.42 17.33
CA LEU A 138 22.77 -14.00 17.65
C LEU A 138 23.90 -13.00 17.40
N PRO A 139 24.80 -12.77 18.37
CA PRO A 139 26.02 -12.01 18.15
C PRO A 139 26.89 -12.57 17.03
N ALA A 140 27.80 -11.75 16.51
CA ALA A 140 28.66 -12.10 15.38
C ALA A 140 29.65 -13.23 15.71
N GLU A 141 30.02 -13.38 16.98
CA GLU A 141 30.94 -14.39 17.50
C GLU A 141 30.30 -15.78 17.72
N VAL A 142 28.97 -15.89 17.65
CA VAL A 142 28.27 -17.16 17.89
C VAL A 142 28.18 -17.95 16.58
N CYS A 143 29.02 -18.97 16.42
CA CYS A 143 29.14 -19.76 15.20
C CYS A 143 29.23 -21.29 15.42
N SER A 144 29.01 -21.75 16.65
CA SER A 144 29.09 -23.17 17.03
C SER A 144 28.16 -23.47 18.20
N GLY A 145 27.89 -24.74 18.45
CA GLY A 145 27.09 -25.14 19.61
C GLY A 145 27.72 -24.69 20.93
N PHE A 146 29.04 -24.78 21.06
CA PHE A 146 29.76 -24.35 22.25
C PHE A 146 29.66 -22.84 22.49
N THR A 147 29.85 -22.03 21.44
CA THR A 147 29.75 -20.56 21.54
C THR A 147 28.33 -20.11 21.84
N LEU A 148 27.32 -20.78 21.25
CA LEU A 148 25.92 -20.48 21.53
C LEU A 148 25.54 -20.85 22.97
N GLU A 149 25.91 -22.03 23.47
CA GLU A 149 25.61 -22.45 24.84
C GLU A 149 26.22 -21.51 25.88
N ALA A 150 27.46 -21.07 25.65
CA ALA A 150 28.15 -20.11 26.52
C ALA A 150 27.41 -18.77 26.58
N TRP A 151 27.06 -18.21 25.42
CA TRP A 151 26.33 -16.94 25.32
C TRP A 151 24.90 -17.03 25.85
N TYR A 152 24.17 -18.09 25.50
CA TYR A 152 22.76 -18.28 25.85
C TYR A 152 22.55 -18.36 27.37
N ARG A 153 23.50 -18.93 28.11
CA ARG A 153 23.45 -19.01 29.58
C ARG A 153 23.30 -17.65 30.26
N ASP A 154 23.94 -16.62 29.71
CA ASP A 154 23.89 -15.27 30.26
C ASP A 154 22.70 -14.49 29.65
N ALA A 155 22.45 -14.65 28.35
CA ALA A 155 21.36 -13.95 27.65
C ALA A 155 19.95 -14.35 28.15
N VAL A 156 19.74 -15.64 28.48
CA VAL A 156 18.43 -16.14 28.94
C VAL A 156 18.03 -15.58 30.32
N ARG A 157 19.00 -15.16 31.14
CA ARG A 157 18.73 -14.52 32.43
C ARG A 157 18.07 -13.16 32.28
N ILE A 158 18.37 -12.47 31.17
CA ILE A 158 17.81 -11.17 30.84
C ILE A 158 16.44 -11.35 30.14
N ASN A 159 16.38 -12.26 29.16
CA ASN A 159 15.15 -12.56 28.44
C ASN A 159 14.88 -14.08 28.41
N PRO A 160 13.99 -14.59 29.28
CA PRO A 160 13.66 -16.01 29.33
C PRO A 160 13.01 -16.58 28.06
N LYS A 161 12.45 -15.71 27.20
CA LYS A 161 11.81 -16.08 25.92
C LYS A 161 12.73 -15.85 24.71
N LEU A 162 14.02 -15.62 24.93
CA LEU A 162 14.99 -15.42 23.84
C LEU A 162 15.08 -16.65 22.93
N LEU A 163 15.15 -16.41 21.62
CA LEU A 163 15.19 -17.41 20.55
C LEU A 163 13.94 -18.30 20.43
N PHE A 164 12.85 -18.06 21.17
CA PHE A 164 11.60 -18.82 20.96
C PHE A 164 10.81 -18.23 19.80
N LEU A 165 10.56 -19.04 18.77
CA LEU A 165 9.68 -18.69 17.66
C LEU A 165 8.22 -18.72 18.11
N THR A 166 7.42 -17.81 17.56
CA THR A 166 5.97 -17.81 17.73
C THR A 166 5.26 -18.31 16.48
N ARG A 167 4.04 -18.85 16.66
CA ARG A 167 3.21 -19.31 15.53
C ARG A 167 2.94 -18.18 14.54
N GLU A 168 2.76 -16.95 15.04
CA GLU A 168 2.53 -15.78 14.19
C GLU A 168 3.75 -15.42 13.36
N GLU A 169 4.96 -15.57 13.88
CA GLU A 169 6.21 -15.33 13.12
C GLU A 169 6.42 -16.41 12.06
N LEU A 170 6.17 -17.69 12.37
CA LEU A 170 6.29 -18.79 11.41
C LEU A 170 5.21 -18.81 10.33
N MET A 171 4.01 -18.29 10.63
CA MET A 171 2.94 -18.15 9.63
C MET A 171 3.02 -16.85 8.83
N ARG A 172 3.99 -15.97 9.13
CA ARG A 172 4.23 -14.73 8.39
C ARG A 172 5.43 -14.93 7.48
N HIS A 173 5.27 -14.67 6.18
CA HIS A 173 6.39 -14.54 5.23
C HIS A 173 7.21 -13.25 5.46
N GLU A 174 7.43 -12.79 6.70
CA GLU A 174 7.80 -11.39 6.95
C GLU A 174 9.05 -11.23 7.80
N ALA A 175 10.20 -11.08 7.14
CA ALA A 175 11.43 -10.62 7.77
C ALA A 175 11.16 -9.26 8.45
N ALA A 176 11.27 -9.25 9.77
CA ALA A 176 10.84 -8.18 10.67
C ALA A 176 11.66 -6.88 10.46
N GLY A 177 11.18 -5.99 9.58
CA GLY A 177 11.64 -4.60 9.51
C GLY A 177 11.66 -4.00 8.10
N ILE A 178 12.12 -4.75 7.10
CA ILE A 178 12.22 -4.28 5.70
C ILE A 178 10.90 -4.51 4.95
N THR A 179 10.15 -5.56 5.32
CA THR A 179 8.93 -5.99 4.63
C THR A 179 7.71 -5.11 4.92
N THR A 180 7.60 -4.45 6.08
CA THR A 180 6.45 -3.60 6.40
C THR A 180 6.34 -2.38 5.47
N GLN A 181 7.46 -1.86 4.96
CA GLN A 181 7.45 -0.80 3.94
C GLN A 181 7.14 -1.35 2.54
N ALA A 182 7.57 -2.59 2.25
CA ALA A 182 7.32 -3.24 0.98
C ALA A 182 5.87 -3.74 0.81
N PHE A 183 5.26 -4.21 1.90
CA PHE A 183 3.89 -4.73 1.99
C PHE A 183 3.12 -4.02 3.12
N PRO A 184 2.75 -2.74 2.93
CA PRO A 184 2.11 -1.96 3.97
C PRO A 184 0.70 -2.46 4.28
N LYS A 185 0.32 -2.45 5.57
CA LYS A 185 -1.05 -2.79 6.01
C LYS A 185 -2.11 -1.81 5.48
N THR A 186 -1.70 -0.63 5.05
CA THR A 186 -2.56 0.42 4.50
C THR A 186 -1.95 1.02 3.24
N VAL A 187 -2.78 1.28 2.23
CA VAL A 187 -2.38 1.96 0.99
C VAL A 187 -3.21 3.23 0.85
N ARG A 188 -2.53 4.36 0.61
CA ARG A 188 -3.18 5.66 0.38
C ARG A 188 -3.85 5.69 -0.99
N LEU A 189 -5.18 5.69 -1.03
CA LEU A 189 -5.99 5.80 -2.24
C LEU A 189 -7.06 6.88 -2.06
N GLY A 190 -7.22 7.78 -3.04
CA GLY A 190 -8.18 8.89 -2.97
C GLY A 190 -8.02 9.76 -1.72
N GLY A 191 -6.78 9.95 -1.25
CA GLY A 191 -6.50 10.74 -0.04
C GLY A 191 -6.72 10.00 1.29
N VAL A 192 -7.17 8.74 1.29
CA VAL A 192 -7.47 7.97 2.52
C VAL A 192 -6.57 6.73 2.66
N ASP A 193 -6.20 6.40 3.89
CA ASP A 193 -5.49 5.16 4.20
C ASP A 193 -6.47 3.97 4.15
N CYS A 194 -6.38 3.20 3.07
CA CYS A 194 -7.24 2.05 2.82
C CYS A 194 -6.55 0.78 3.31
N ALA A 195 -7.28 -0.09 4.03
CA ALA A 195 -6.70 -1.34 4.53
C ALA A 195 -6.34 -2.30 3.38
N ALA A 196 -5.11 -2.82 3.39
CA ALA A 196 -4.61 -3.77 2.41
C ALA A 196 -4.59 -5.18 2.99
N THR A 197 -4.94 -6.16 2.17
CA THR A 197 -4.89 -7.59 2.47
C THR A 197 -4.20 -8.30 1.32
N TYR A 198 -3.30 -9.21 1.65
CA TYR A 198 -2.49 -9.95 0.69
C TYR A 198 -2.88 -11.42 0.74
N LEU A 199 -3.11 -12.02 -0.41
CA LEU A 199 -3.33 -13.45 -0.59
C LEU A 199 -2.40 -13.93 -1.70
N HIS A 200 -1.77 -15.08 -1.54
CA HIS A 200 -0.95 -15.69 -2.57
C HIS A 200 -1.44 -17.12 -2.80
N GLU A 201 -2.57 -17.23 -3.51
CA GLU A 201 -3.26 -18.50 -3.76
C GLU A 201 -3.58 -18.59 -5.27
N PRO A 202 -2.67 -19.14 -6.09
CA PRO A 202 -2.84 -19.18 -7.55
C PRO A 202 -4.18 -19.81 -7.96
N GLY A 203 -5.04 -19.01 -8.59
CA GLY A 203 -6.37 -19.43 -9.02
C GLY A 203 -7.52 -18.97 -8.11
N ASP A 204 -7.25 -18.48 -6.90
CA ASP A 204 -8.27 -17.81 -6.09
C ASP A 204 -8.62 -16.44 -6.71
N PRO A 205 -9.91 -16.07 -6.81
CA PRO A 205 -10.30 -14.78 -7.34
C PRO A 205 -9.80 -13.58 -6.52
N LYS A 206 -9.31 -13.77 -5.30
CA LYS A 206 -8.73 -12.74 -4.42
C LYS A 206 -7.20 -12.77 -4.40
N ASP A 207 -6.57 -13.66 -5.15
CA ASP A 207 -5.12 -13.76 -5.29
C ASP A 207 -4.49 -12.40 -5.64
N GLY A 208 -3.37 -12.09 -4.98
CA GLY A 208 -2.67 -10.81 -5.00
C GLY A 208 -3.11 -9.83 -3.91
N LEU A 209 -3.07 -8.54 -4.27
CA LEU A 209 -3.38 -7.44 -3.37
C LEU A 209 -4.88 -7.08 -3.43
N THR A 210 -5.57 -7.16 -2.30
CA THR A 210 -6.91 -6.62 -2.12
C THR A 210 -6.88 -5.37 -1.23
N VAL A 211 -7.38 -4.24 -1.73
CA VAL A 211 -7.50 -2.98 -0.97
C VAL A 211 -8.95 -2.68 -0.68
N THR A 212 -9.25 -2.43 0.60
CA THR A 212 -10.59 -2.09 1.08
C THR A 212 -10.79 -0.58 1.03
N VAL A 213 -11.60 -0.12 0.08
CA VAL A 213 -11.87 1.29 -0.22
C VAL A 213 -13.25 1.67 0.31
N PRO A 214 -13.37 2.69 1.19
CA PRO A 214 -14.67 3.22 1.58
C PRO A 214 -15.40 3.85 0.40
N ILE A 215 -16.72 3.64 0.32
CA ILE A 215 -17.56 4.07 -0.81
C ILE A 215 -17.46 5.58 -1.10
N PHE A 216 -17.34 6.43 -0.07
CA PHE A 216 -17.24 7.88 -0.23
C PHE A 216 -15.92 8.36 -0.89
N VAL A 217 -14.92 7.49 -1.03
CA VAL A 217 -13.62 7.80 -1.66
C VAL A 217 -13.54 7.24 -3.08
N LEU A 218 -14.44 6.35 -3.46
CA LEU A 218 -14.33 5.54 -4.68
C LEU A 218 -14.04 6.37 -5.94
N ASN A 219 -14.76 7.47 -6.14
CA ASN A 219 -14.60 8.33 -7.32
C ASN A 219 -13.25 9.06 -7.33
N GLN A 220 -12.66 9.33 -6.15
CA GLN A 220 -11.36 9.98 -5.98
C GLN A 220 -10.17 9.03 -6.17
N VAL A 221 -10.39 7.71 -6.24
CA VAL A 221 -9.31 6.75 -6.48
C VAL A 221 -8.80 6.87 -7.91
N ASN A 222 -7.50 7.11 -8.07
CA ASN A 222 -6.85 7.17 -9.39
C ASN A 222 -6.49 5.75 -9.88
N GLU A 223 -6.89 5.42 -11.11
CA GLU A 223 -6.56 4.15 -11.79
C GLU A 223 -5.06 3.96 -11.98
N GLU A 224 -4.34 5.02 -12.37
CA GLU A 224 -2.90 4.97 -12.57
C GLU A 224 -2.18 4.59 -11.28
N ARG A 225 -2.61 5.13 -10.14
CA ARG A 225 -2.04 4.76 -8.83
C ARG A 225 -2.24 3.28 -8.51
N CYS A 226 -3.38 2.70 -8.90
CA CYS A 226 -3.66 1.27 -8.70
C CYS A 226 -2.73 0.37 -9.53
N GLU A 227 -2.19 0.86 -10.66
CA GLU A 227 -1.22 0.12 -11.48
C GLU A 227 0.06 -0.21 -10.69
N TRP A 228 0.48 0.64 -9.74
CA TRP A 228 1.73 0.48 -9.00
C TRP A 228 1.69 -0.59 -7.91
N LEU A 229 0.50 -1.07 -7.51
CA LEU A 229 0.33 -1.97 -6.36
C LEU A 229 1.04 -1.40 -5.11
N VAL A 230 1.96 -2.17 -4.53
CA VAL A 230 2.83 -1.83 -3.41
C VAL A 230 4.31 -2.11 -3.77
N PRO A 231 5.28 -1.47 -3.08
CA PRO A 231 6.70 -1.55 -3.46
C PRO A 231 7.23 -2.98 -3.56
N GLY A 232 6.76 -3.88 -2.69
CA GLY A 232 7.18 -5.29 -2.65
C GLY A 232 6.73 -6.12 -3.84
N MET A 233 5.63 -5.74 -4.50
CA MET A 233 5.11 -6.46 -5.68
C MET A 233 5.64 -5.89 -7.01
N LEU A 234 6.30 -4.74 -6.97
CA LEU A 234 6.66 -3.99 -8.16
C LEU A 234 7.71 -4.74 -9.01
N LYS A 235 8.70 -5.36 -8.37
CA LYS A 235 9.74 -6.18 -9.02
C LYS A 235 9.14 -7.28 -9.88
N ASP A 236 8.24 -8.08 -9.32
CA ASP A 236 7.66 -9.23 -10.00
C ASP A 236 6.67 -8.79 -11.08
N LYS A 237 5.92 -7.70 -10.84
CA LYS A 237 5.06 -7.09 -11.86
C LYS A 237 5.86 -6.57 -13.05
N ILE A 238 6.97 -5.86 -12.82
CA ILE A 238 7.85 -5.39 -13.89
C ILE A 238 8.46 -6.57 -14.63
N ALA A 239 8.94 -7.60 -13.93
CA ALA A 239 9.46 -8.80 -14.58
C ALA A 239 8.41 -9.47 -15.50
N ALA A 240 7.16 -9.54 -15.05
CA ALA A 240 6.05 -10.05 -15.86
C ALA A 240 5.77 -9.14 -17.07
N LEU A 241 5.74 -7.82 -16.89
CA LEU A 241 5.58 -6.84 -17.99
C LEU A 241 6.68 -7.00 -19.05
N LEU A 242 7.95 -7.09 -18.63
CA LEU A 242 9.09 -7.24 -19.54
C LEU A 242 9.03 -8.55 -20.36
N LYS A 243 8.42 -9.62 -19.81
CA LYS A 243 8.21 -10.88 -20.56
C LYS A 243 7.24 -10.72 -21.72
N THR A 244 6.27 -9.82 -21.60
CA THR A 244 5.24 -9.56 -22.63
C THR A 244 5.76 -8.78 -23.84
N LEU A 245 6.89 -8.08 -23.68
CA LEU A 245 7.53 -7.33 -24.75
C LEU A 245 7.94 -8.22 -25.93
N HIS A 246 7.94 -7.63 -27.12
CA HIS A 246 8.45 -8.28 -28.32
C HIS A 246 9.96 -8.59 -28.23
N GLN A 247 10.45 -9.47 -29.10
CA GLN A 247 11.78 -10.08 -28.98
C GLN A 247 12.95 -9.08 -28.91
N ARG A 248 12.86 -7.96 -29.64
CA ARG A 248 13.96 -7.00 -29.85
C ARG A 248 14.38 -6.24 -28.58
N PRO A 249 13.49 -5.58 -27.81
CA PRO A 249 13.87 -4.99 -26.52
C PRO A 249 14.13 -6.07 -25.47
N ARG A 250 13.38 -7.18 -25.49
CA ARG A 250 13.48 -8.24 -24.48
C ARG A 250 14.85 -8.91 -24.44
N SER A 251 15.48 -9.16 -25.59
CA SER A 251 16.81 -9.78 -25.66
C SER A 251 17.92 -8.90 -25.08
N ARG A 252 17.77 -7.57 -25.12
CA ARG A 252 18.71 -6.59 -24.57
C ARG A 252 18.60 -6.43 -23.04
N LEU A 253 17.51 -6.94 -22.44
CA LEU A 253 17.23 -6.85 -21.01
C LEU A 253 17.56 -8.16 -20.27
N VAL A 254 18.16 -9.15 -20.93
CA VAL A 254 18.54 -10.42 -20.30
C VAL A 254 19.82 -10.22 -19.47
N PRO A 255 19.86 -10.66 -18.20
CA PRO A 255 18.83 -11.41 -17.46
C PRO A 255 17.62 -10.55 -17.03
N LEU A 256 16.40 -10.99 -17.39
CA LEU A 256 15.16 -10.24 -17.09
C LEU A 256 14.92 -10.00 -15.59
N PRO A 257 15.17 -10.97 -14.68
CA PRO A 257 15.00 -10.73 -13.25
C PRO A 257 15.91 -9.60 -12.72
N GLU A 258 17.14 -9.52 -13.22
CA GLU A 258 18.11 -8.48 -12.85
C GLU A 258 17.69 -7.11 -13.37
N SER A 259 17.26 -7.03 -14.63
CA SER A 259 16.75 -5.79 -15.22
C SER A 259 15.50 -5.30 -14.49
N ALA A 260 14.57 -6.20 -14.17
CA ALA A 260 13.36 -5.88 -13.43
C ALA A 260 13.67 -5.38 -12.01
N ARG A 261 14.64 -6.00 -11.32
CA ARG A 261 15.11 -5.55 -9.99
C ARG A 261 15.63 -4.11 -10.03
N LYS A 262 16.55 -3.80 -10.95
CA LYS A 262 17.11 -2.44 -11.10
C LYS A 262 16.04 -1.40 -11.44
N MET A 263 15.09 -1.75 -12.31
CA MET A 263 13.98 -0.85 -12.65
C MET A 263 13.04 -0.65 -11.45
N ALA A 264 12.74 -1.70 -10.69
CA ALA A 264 11.92 -1.59 -9.49
C ALA A 264 12.57 -0.74 -8.40
N GLU A 265 13.89 -0.85 -8.20
CA GLU A 265 14.66 0.00 -7.28
C GLU A 265 14.50 1.48 -7.65
N GLN A 266 14.66 1.84 -8.93
CA GLN A 266 14.48 3.21 -9.39
C GLN A 266 13.04 3.71 -9.24
N LEU A 267 12.06 2.85 -9.53
CA LEU A 267 10.64 3.22 -9.46
C LEU A 267 10.10 3.26 -8.02
N ASN A 268 10.78 2.63 -7.06
CA ASN A 268 10.45 2.70 -5.64
C ASN A 268 10.99 3.97 -4.95
N GLU A 269 11.75 4.82 -5.65
CA GLU A 269 12.15 6.13 -5.14
C GLU A 269 10.90 6.97 -4.78
N PRO A 270 10.85 7.63 -3.61
CA PRO A 270 9.66 8.33 -3.12
C PRO A 270 9.10 9.40 -4.07
N ALA A 271 9.95 10.00 -4.91
CA ALA A 271 9.54 11.00 -5.90
C ALA A 271 8.80 10.41 -7.12
N LEU A 272 8.94 9.11 -7.36
CA LEU A 272 8.40 8.41 -8.54
C LEU A 272 7.27 7.45 -8.17
N PHE A 273 7.39 6.78 -7.02
CA PHE A 273 6.46 5.71 -6.64
C PHE A 273 5.02 6.20 -6.57
N GLY A 274 4.14 5.59 -7.36
CA GLY A 274 2.71 5.88 -7.36
C GLY A 274 2.31 7.16 -8.11
N HIS A 275 3.25 7.83 -8.79
CA HIS A 275 2.99 9.02 -9.59
C HIS A 275 2.91 8.69 -11.09
N GLY A 276 1.77 9.03 -11.71
CA GLY A 276 1.50 8.75 -13.13
C GLY A 276 1.29 7.26 -13.43
N SER A 277 1.20 6.90 -14.71
CA SER A 277 1.08 5.50 -15.14
C SER A 277 2.38 4.71 -14.95
N LEU A 278 2.27 3.52 -14.34
CA LEU A 278 3.38 2.58 -14.20
C LEU A 278 3.89 2.14 -15.57
N ILE A 279 2.97 1.96 -16.54
CA ILE A 279 3.30 1.46 -17.87
C ILE A 279 4.21 2.45 -18.61
N GLU A 280 3.88 3.73 -18.56
CA GLU A 280 4.72 4.79 -19.16
C GLU A 280 6.09 4.89 -18.47
N ALA A 281 6.13 4.75 -17.14
CA ALA A 281 7.37 4.76 -16.37
C ALA A 281 8.28 3.57 -16.76
N VAL A 282 7.73 2.35 -16.88
CA VAL A 282 8.47 1.17 -17.32
C VAL A 282 8.94 1.31 -18.77
N LEU A 283 8.11 1.81 -19.68
CA LEU A 283 8.49 2.05 -21.08
C LEU A 283 9.66 3.03 -21.19
N LYS A 284 9.64 4.10 -20.40
CA LYS A 284 10.73 5.08 -20.34
C LYS A 284 12.05 4.41 -19.92
N LEU A 285 12.02 3.56 -18.89
CA LEU A 285 13.22 2.83 -18.43
C LEU A 285 13.68 1.78 -19.46
N VAL A 286 12.76 1.08 -20.13
CA VAL A 286 13.10 0.14 -21.20
C VAL A 286 13.74 0.86 -22.38
N ARG A 287 13.21 2.01 -22.81
CA ARG A 287 13.81 2.83 -23.88
C ARG A 287 15.21 3.29 -23.49
N LEU A 288 15.41 3.73 -22.25
CA LEU A 288 16.71 4.17 -21.75
C LEU A 288 17.74 3.03 -21.71
N ALA A 289 17.32 1.84 -21.26
CA ALA A 289 18.19 0.67 -21.16
C ALA A 289 18.52 0.03 -22.51
N THR A 290 17.59 0.08 -23.48
CA THR A 290 17.72 -0.67 -24.74
C THR A 290 18.00 0.20 -25.96
N SER A 291 17.75 1.52 -25.88
CA SER A 291 17.73 2.45 -27.03
C SER A 291 16.81 2.01 -28.18
N VAL A 292 15.83 1.15 -27.90
CA VAL A 292 14.77 0.77 -28.83
C VAL A 292 13.56 1.64 -28.54
N ASP A 293 12.92 2.14 -29.58
CA ASP A 293 11.64 2.82 -29.43
C ASP A 293 10.56 1.79 -29.13
N VAL A 294 9.91 1.92 -27.97
CA VAL A 294 8.87 1.01 -27.48
C VAL A 294 7.64 1.86 -27.15
N VAL A 295 6.47 1.38 -27.56
CA VAL A 295 5.18 2.06 -27.36
C VAL A 295 4.29 1.26 -26.42
N ARG A 296 3.21 1.87 -25.91
CA ARG A 296 2.26 1.21 -25.00
C ARG A 296 1.68 -0.10 -25.54
N ALA A 297 1.45 -0.17 -26.86
CA ALA A 297 0.93 -1.37 -27.52
C ALA A 297 1.91 -2.57 -27.52
N ASP A 298 3.18 -2.36 -27.24
CA ASP A 298 4.19 -3.43 -27.16
C ASP A 298 4.09 -4.23 -25.85
N ILE A 299 3.43 -3.68 -24.83
CA ILE A 299 3.16 -4.35 -23.54
C ILE A 299 1.76 -4.96 -23.59
N LYS A 300 1.69 -6.28 -23.39
CA LYS A 300 0.43 -7.03 -23.44
C LYS A 300 -0.12 -7.26 -22.04
N LEU A 301 -0.99 -6.36 -21.58
CA LEU A 301 -1.56 -6.43 -20.23
C LEU A 301 -2.47 -7.65 -20.04
N ASP A 302 -3.13 -8.10 -21.10
CA ASP A 302 -3.96 -9.30 -21.16
C ASP A 302 -3.20 -10.60 -20.86
N MET A 303 -1.87 -10.60 -21.04
CA MET A 303 -0.99 -11.73 -20.74
C MET A 303 -0.51 -11.76 -19.29
N LEU A 304 -0.82 -10.75 -18.48
CA LEU A 304 -0.42 -10.71 -17.08
C LEU A 304 -1.35 -11.57 -16.22
N PRO A 305 -0.78 -12.35 -15.27
CA PRO A 305 -1.57 -12.97 -14.21
C PRO A 305 -2.44 -11.98 -13.43
N LEU A 306 -3.62 -12.43 -12.98
CA LEU A 306 -4.61 -11.59 -12.30
C LEU A 306 -4.10 -10.98 -10.98
N HIS A 307 -3.16 -11.62 -10.29
CA HIS A 307 -2.58 -11.08 -9.04
C HIS A 307 -1.70 -9.84 -9.25
N PHE A 308 -1.33 -9.50 -10.48
CA PHE A 308 -0.64 -8.24 -10.79
C PHE A 308 -1.61 -7.05 -10.99
N PHE A 309 -2.91 -7.27 -10.83
CA PHE A 309 -3.92 -6.22 -10.84
C PHE A 309 -4.51 -6.08 -9.44
N MET A 310 -4.55 -4.85 -8.94
CA MET A 310 -5.12 -4.54 -7.63
C MET A 310 -6.59 -4.95 -7.60
N ASN A 311 -6.99 -5.71 -6.59
CA ASN A 311 -8.37 -6.05 -6.34
C ASN A 311 -8.96 -4.99 -5.38
N VAL A 312 -9.99 -4.27 -5.80
CA VAL A 312 -10.63 -3.23 -5.00
C VAL A 312 -11.88 -3.80 -4.37
N ARG A 313 -11.99 -3.77 -3.05
CA ARG A 313 -13.20 -4.09 -2.29
C ARG A 313 -13.82 -2.80 -1.79
N VAL A 314 -15.02 -2.47 -2.26
CA VAL A 314 -15.75 -1.28 -1.84
C VAL A 314 -16.64 -1.60 -0.64
N VAL A 315 -16.54 -0.79 0.42
CA VAL A 315 -17.31 -0.97 1.66
C VAL A 315 -18.11 0.29 2.03
N ASP A 316 -19.22 0.10 2.72
CA ASP A 316 -20.00 1.19 3.31
C ASP A 316 -19.41 1.70 4.64
N GLU A 317 -20.11 2.64 5.30
CA GLU A 317 -19.70 3.21 6.60
C GLU A 317 -19.69 2.19 7.75
N HIS A 318 -20.38 1.06 7.59
CA HIS A 318 -20.48 -0.02 8.56
C HIS A 318 -19.53 -1.18 8.26
N GLY A 319 -18.72 -1.09 7.20
CA GLY A 319 -17.78 -2.13 6.77
C GLY A 319 -18.42 -3.25 5.94
N ARG A 320 -19.67 -3.10 5.50
CA ARG A 320 -20.33 -4.06 4.61
C ARG A 320 -19.81 -3.89 3.19
N GLN A 321 -19.45 -5.01 2.55
CA GLN A 321 -19.03 -5.03 1.15
C GLN A 321 -20.20 -4.70 0.20
N LEU A 322 -20.01 -3.68 -0.63
CA LEU A 322 -20.95 -3.26 -1.68
C LEU A 322 -20.57 -3.83 -3.05
N GLY A 323 -19.27 -3.88 -3.35
CA GLY A 323 -18.75 -4.41 -4.60
C GLY A 323 -17.29 -4.83 -4.47
N GLN A 324 -16.82 -5.67 -5.39
CA GLN A 324 -15.42 -6.08 -5.43
C GLN A 324 -15.00 -6.41 -6.87
N GLY A 325 -13.82 -5.96 -7.28
CA GLY A 325 -13.29 -6.28 -8.60
C GLY A 325 -11.92 -5.65 -8.88
N ARG A 326 -11.28 -6.09 -9.97
CA ARG A 326 -9.98 -5.56 -10.43
C ARG A 326 -10.11 -4.43 -11.46
N ASN A 327 -11.32 -4.17 -11.94
CA ASN A 327 -11.61 -3.07 -12.87
C ASN A 327 -12.25 -1.91 -12.09
N LEU A 328 -11.45 -0.89 -11.81
CA LEU A 328 -11.90 0.29 -11.07
C LEU A 328 -12.95 1.08 -11.85
N GLY A 329 -12.80 1.24 -13.17
CA GLY A 329 -13.78 1.92 -14.02
C GLY A 329 -15.17 1.27 -13.97
N ALA A 330 -15.23 -0.07 -13.96
CA ALA A 330 -16.48 -0.81 -13.81
C ALA A 330 -17.11 -0.58 -12.42
N LEU A 331 -16.31 -0.60 -11.35
CA LEU A 331 -16.79 -0.30 -10.00
C LEU A 331 -17.29 1.15 -9.86
N LYS A 332 -16.61 2.11 -10.47
CA LYS A 332 -17.05 3.52 -10.53
C LYS A 332 -18.35 3.66 -11.32
N ALA A 333 -18.51 2.95 -12.43
CA ALA A 333 -19.75 2.98 -13.21
C ALA A 333 -20.95 2.42 -12.42
N GLU A 334 -20.74 1.34 -11.66
CA GLU A 334 -21.79 0.69 -10.87
C GLU A 334 -22.13 1.45 -9.57
N LEU A 335 -21.11 1.88 -8.82
CA LEU A 335 -21.26 2.42 -7.47
C LEU A 335 -21.04 3.93 -7.38
N GLY A 336 -20.65 4.60 -8.46
CA GLY A 336 -20.27 6.02 -8.45
C GLY A 336 -21.38 6.97 -8.01
N ALA A 337 -22.64 6.66 -8.33
CA ALA A 337 -23.79 7.44 -7.84
C ALA A 337 -23.97 7.32 -6.32
N GLN A 338 -23.76 6.12 -5.76
CA GLN A 338 -23.81 5.90 -4.31
C GLN A 338 -22.61 6.54 -3.61
N ALA A 339 -21.42 6.47 -4.23
CA ALA A 339 -20.21 7.14 -3.76
C ALA A 339 -20.40 8.66 -3.63
N ARG A 340 -20.97 9.29 -4.66
CA ARG A 340 -21.28 10.72 -4.65
C ARG A 340 -22.27 11.09 -3.54
N GLY A 341 -23.34 10.31 -3.38
CA GLY A 341 -24.31 10.53 -2.30
C GLY A 341 -23.68 10.38 -0.90
N ALA A 342 -22.82 9.38 -0.71
CA ALA A 342 -22.09 9.18 0.55
C ALA A 342 -21.11 10.32 0.83
N PHE A 343 -20.41 10.83 -0.20
CA PHE A 343 -19.53 11.99 -0.08
C PHE A 343 -20.30 13.26 0.27
N GLN A 344 -21.44 13.51 -0.38
CA GLN A 344 -22.33 14.64 -0.10
C GLN A 344 -22.87 14.60 1.33
N ALA A 345 -23.29 13.44 1.83
CA ALA A 345 -23.75 13.28 3.21
C ALA A 345 -22.65 13.63 4.22
N LEU A 346 -21.40 13.24 3.92
CA LEU A 346 -20.22 13.54 4.72
C LEU A 346 -19.87 15.04 4.69
N ALA A 347 -19.98 15.69 3.54
CA ALA A 347 -19.80 17.13 3.38
C ALA A 347 -20.89 17.96 4.09
N ALA A 348 -22.15 17.55 3.98
CA ALA A 348 -23.30 18.20 4.62
C ALA A 348 -23.17 18.22 6.15
N LEU A 349 -22.69 17.14 6.75
CA LEU A 349 -22.41 17.06 8.20
C LEU A 349 -21.39 18.12 8.66
N LYS A 350 -20.44 18.51 7.78
CA LYS A 350 -19.43 19.55 8.06
C LYS A 350 -19.97 20.96 7.82
N LEU A 351 -20.67 21.18 6.71
CA LEU A 351 -21.29 22.48 6.39
C LEU A 351 -22.31 22.89 7.47
N GLY A 352 -23.08 21.93 8.02
CA GLY A 352 -24.00 22.17 9.13
C GLY A 352 -23.32 22.51 10.48
N GLN A 353 -22.05 22.16 10.68
CA GLN A 353 -21.27 22.53 11.87
C GLN A 353 -20.62 23.92 11.73
N GLY A 354 -20.37 24.39 10.51
CA GLY A 354 -19.75 25.71 10.24
C GLY A 354 -20.69 26.90 10.44
N ALA A 355 -22.00 26.72 10.24
CA ALA A 355 -22.99 27.80 10.38
C ALA A 355 -23.27 28.22 11.84
N ALA A 356 -22.82 27.45 12.83
CA ALA A 356 -22.98 27.79 14.25
C ALA A 356 -21.80 28.61 14.84
N GLY A 357 -20.74 28.86 14.05
CA GLY A 357 -19.52 29.53 14.53
C GLY A 357 -19.25 30.93 13.96
N ALA A 358 -19.99 31.37 12.94
CA ALA A 358 -19.76 32.66 12.27
C ALA A 358 -20.87 33.66 12.61
N GLY A 359 -20.75 34.33 13.77
CA GLY A 359 -21.74 35.31 14.18
C GLY A 359 -21.49 36.01 15.51
N ALA A 360 -20.32 36.63 15.70
CA ALA A 360 -20.14 37.77 16.61
C ALA A 360 -18.75 38.40 16.38
N GLY A 361 -18.66 39.41 15.52
CA GLY A 361 -17.49 40.27 15.46
C GLY A 361 -17.47 41.25 16.65
N ILE A 362 -16.27 41.74 17.02
CA ILE A 362 -15.95 43.16 17.20
C ILE A 362 -14.44 43.30 17.52
N TYR A 363 -13.75 44.04 16.66
CA TYR A 363 -12.47 44.69 16.91
C TYR A 363 -12.62 45.74 18.02
N LYS A 364 -11.73 45.80 19.02
CA LYS A 364 -11.24 47.06 19.62
C LYS A 364 -9.85 46.89 20.25
N PRO A 365 -8.98 47.92 20.26
CA PRO A 365 -7.54 47.79 20.48
C PRO A 365 -7.05 48.21 21.88
N ASN A 366 -5.89 47.64 22.24
CA ASN A 366 -4.84 48.06 23.19
C ASN A 366 -5.01 47.98 24.74
N GLN A 367 -3.98 47.32 25.35
CA GLN A 367 -3.39 47.41 26.71
C GLN A 367 -3.96 46.57 27.90
N PRO A 368 -3.12 46.20 28.91
CA PRO A 368 -2.00 45.25 28.84
C PRO A 368 -2.04 44.17 29.97
N LEU A 369 -1.02 43.30 29.98
CA LEU A 369 -0.85 42.06 30.77
C LEU A 369 -1.05 42.17 32.30
N ALA A 370 -1.60 41.08 32.89
CA ALA A 370 -1.28 40.64 34.25
C ALA A 370 -1.23 39.10 34.37
N GLN A 371 -0.16 38.60 35.00
CA GLN A 371 0.11 37.23 35.47
C GLN A 371 -0.80 36.90 36.69
N VAL A 372 -0.96 35.71 37.31
CA VAL A 372 -0.09 34.57 37.66
C VAL A 372 -1.01 33.40 38.15
N GLU A 373 -0.79 32.14 37.73
CA GLU A 373 -0.50 30.92 38.56
C GLU A 373 -1.65 30.02 39.16
N PRO A 374 -1.37 28.74 39.55
CA PRO A 374 -2.19 27.58 39.20
C PRO A 374 -2.85 26.83 40.38
N ALA A 375 -3.77 25.91 40.07
CA ALA A 375 -4.54 25.11 41.03
C ALA A 375 -3.84 23.79 41.44
N GLN A 376 -3.84 23.51 42.75
CA GLN A 376 -3.38 22.29 43.40
C GLN A 376 -4.46 21.19 43.43
N ALA A 377 -3.96 19.94 43.41
CA ALA A 377 -4.69 18.69 43.52
C ALA A 377 -5.24 18.41 44.94
N ALA A 378 -6.32 17.62 45.01
CA ALA A 378 -6.74 16.95 46.24
C ALA A 378 -7.10 15.48 45.98
N THR A 379 -6.39 14.63 46.72
CA THR A 379 -6.48 13.18 46.90
C THR A 379 -7.75 12.76 47.67
N PHE A 380 -8.23 11.54 47.44
CA PHE A 380 -9.21 10.89 48.32
C PHE A 380 -8.76 9.48 48.73
N LYS A 381 -8.99 9.18 50.01
CA LYS A 381 -8.54 8.00 50.77
C LYS A 381 -9.49 6.80 50.61
N VAL A 382 -8.90 5.63 50.88
CA VAL A 382 -9.47 4.27 50.89
C VAL A 382 -9.79 3.81 52.32
N ALA A 383 -10.85 3.01 52.48
CA ALA A 383 -11.01 1.93 53.48
C ALA A 383 -12.09 0.97 52.91
N ASP A 384 -11.77 -0.28 52.54
CA ASP A 384 -11.77 -1.53 53.35
C ASP A 384 -13.08 -1.75 54.14
N SER A 385 -13.70 -2.94 54.22
CA SER A 385 -13.52 -4.28 53.64
C SER A 385 -14.81 -5.07 53.92
N ASP A 386 -14.97 -6.22 53.26
CA ASP A 386 -15.68 -7.45 53.70
C ASP A 386 -16.76 -8.01 52.75
N HIS A 387 -16.46 -9.21 52.30
CA HIS A 387 -17.29 -10.21 51.61
C HIS A 387 -17.81 -11.22 52.67
N PRO A 388 -18.61 -12.28 52.38
CA PRO A 388 -19.11 -12.76 51.07
C PRO A 388 -20.57 -13.30 51.10
N SER A 389 -20.99 -13.87 49.95
CA SER A 389 -21.82 -15.10 49.81
C SER A 389 -23.29 -14.93 49.38
N GLY A 390 -23.69 -15.68 48.33
CA GLY A 390 -25.02 -16.32 48.29
C GLY A 390 -25.92 -16.12 47.07
N ARG A 391 -25.66 -16.89 45.99
CA ARG A 391 -26.61 -17.61 45.10
C ARG A 391 -28.10 -17.18 44.96
N ASN A 392 -28.46 -16.93 43.68
CA ASN A 392 -29.54 -17.57 42.89
C ASN A 392 -31.03 -17.11 42.91
N ILE A 393 -31.52 -16.86 41.68
CA ILE A 393 -32.83 -17.22 41.08
C ILE A 393 -33.96 -16.16 41.02
N SER A 394 -34.11 -15.60 39.81
CA SER A 394 -35.29 -15.56 38.92
C SER A 394 -36.63 -14.87 39.29
N THR A 395 -37.04 -14.03 38.33
CA THR A 395 -38.40 -13.78 37.80
C THR A 395 -39.45 -13.07 38.66
N SER A 396 -39.86 -11.86 38.27
CA SER A 396 -41.15 -11.60 37.60
C SER A 396 -41.41 -10.10 37.37
N ASN A 397 -42.03 -9.81 36.21
CA ASN A 397 -42.59 -8.53 35.76
C ASN A 397 -43.45 -7.79 36.80
N GLN A 398 -43.36 -6.46 36.88
CA GLN A 398 -44.39 -5.55 36.34
C GLN A 398 -44.01 -4.07 36.47
N ALA A 399 -44.47 -3.32 35.48
CA ALA A 399 -44.18 -1.93 35.17
C ALA A 399 -44.97 -0.93 36.03
N VAL A 400 -44.41 0.28 36.23
CA VAL A 400 -45.14 1.56 36.15
C VAL A 400 -44.20 2.63 35.56
N ALA A 401 -44.80 3.52 34.79
CA ALA A 401 -44.27 4.42 33.77
C ALA A 401 -43.62 5.73 34.24
N GLN A 402 -43.08 6.44 33.22
CA GLN A 402 -42.69 7.86 33.10
C GLN A 402 -41.17 8.11 33.29
N THR A 403 -40.43 8.74 32.36
CA THR A 403 -40.82 9.84 31.49
C THR A 403 -39.95 9.93 30.23
N ASN A 404 -40.61 10.09 29.08
CA ASN A 404 -40.04 10.39 27.76
C ASN A 404 -39.44 11.81 27.72
N GLN A 405 -38.12 11.95 27.69
CA GLN A 405 -37.46 13.19 27.22
C GLN A 405 -36.24 12.96 26.30
N GLY A 406 -35.76 11.73 26.12
CA GLY A 406 -34.59 11.46 25.26
C GLY A 406 -34.90 11.34 23.75
N GLN A 407 -36.12 10.97 23.35
CA GLN A 407 -36.42 10.60 21.96
C GLN A 407 -36.89 11.77 21.07
N ALA A 408 -37.26 12.91 21.66
CA ALA A 408 -37.60 14.12 20.89
C ALA A 408 -36.35 14.92 20.46
N ALA A 409 -35.23 14.81 21.21
CA ALA A 409 -33.97 15.47 20.89
C ALA A 409 -33.23 14.76 19.74
N SER A 410 -33.23 13.42 19.72
CA SER A 410 -32.59 12.65 18.64
C SER A 410 -33.32 12.74 17.30
N LYS A 411 -34.64 12.97 17.29
CA LYS A 411 -35.42 13.24 16.07
C LYS A 411 -35.33 14.69 15.60
N LYS A 412 -35.09 15.66 16.50
CA LYS A 412 -34.85 17.07 16.13
C LYS A 412 -33.45 17.30 15.57
N ILE A 413 -32.42 16.61 16.08
CA ILE A 413 -31.04 16.70 15.59
C ILE A 413 -30.88 16.00 14.23
N ALA A 414 -31.61 14.89 14.01
CA ALA A 414 -31.67 14.23 12.70
C ALA A 414 -32.48 15.01 11.64
N ASN A 415 -33.35 15.94 12.04
CA ASN A 415 -34.10 16.82 11.13
C ASN A 415 -33.41 18.17 10.86
N SER A 416 -32.54 18.65 11.75
CA SER A 416 -31.83 19.92 11.58
C SER A 416 -30.56 19.77 10.72
N ALA A 417 -29.90 18.61 10.74
CA ALA A 417 -28.74 18.33 9.89
C ALA A 417 -29.11 18.21 8.39
N THR A 418 -30.34 17.83 8.09
CA THR A 418 -30.90 17.77 6.72
C THR A 418 -31.33 19.14 6.18
N GLN A 419 -31.36 20.20 7.01
CA GLN A 419 -31.81 21.53 6.60
C GLN A 419 -30.69 22.46 6.14
N ALA A 420 -29.42 22.22 6.52
CA ALA A 420 -28.30 23.09 6.12
C ALA A 420 -27.79 22.82 4.69
N ALA A 421 -27.83 21.56 4.23
CA ALA A 421 -27.54 21.18 2.84
C ALA A 421 -28.74 21.40 1.89
N ALA A 422 -29.87 21.88 2.41
CA ALA A 422 -31.13 22.09 1.69
C ALA A 422 -31.57 23.55 1.64
N GLN A 423 -30.67 24.51 1.89
CA GLN A 423 -30.99 25.92 1.73
C GLN A 423 -31.13 26.24 0.23
N ARG A 424 -32.33 26.66 -0.15
CA ARG A 424 -32.68 27.08 -1.51
C ARG A 424 -32.45 28.58 -1.62
N HIS A 425 -31.56 28.98 -2.51
CA HIS A 425 -31.20 30.37 -2.75
C HIS A 425 -31.82 30.83 -4.07
N THR A 426 -32.49 31.98 -4.05
CA THR A 426 -32.97 32.64 -5.28
C THR A 426 -32.07 33.81 -5.69
N ALA A 427 -31.14 34.20 -4.82
CA ALA A 427 -30.15 35.26 -4.98
C ALA A 427 -28.83 34.81 -4.31
N TRP A 428 -27.71 35.42 -4.69
CA TRP A 428 -26.39 35.14 -4.09
C TRP A 428 -26.39 35.58 -2.61
N THR A 429 -26.59 34.65 -1.69
CA THR A 429 -26.83 34.94 -0.25
C THR A 429 -26.00 34.06 0.68
N PHE A 430 -25.04 33.33 0.12
CA PHE A 430 -24.27 32.27 0.77
C PHE A 430 -22.78 32.61 0.93
N GLY A 431 -22.37 33.84 0.60
CA GLY A 431 -20.99 34.29 0.67
C GLY A 431 -20.13 33.80 -0.50
N GLU A 432 -18.82 33.86 -0.33
CA GLU A 432 -17.86 33.37 -1.32
C GLU A 432 -17.92 31.85 -1.43
N LEU A 433 -17.98 31.33 -2.66
CA LEU A 433 -17.99 29.90 -2.95
C LEU A 433 -16.58 29.47 -3.34
N PRO A 434 -15.83 28.76 -2.46
CA PRO A 434 -14.44 28.43 -2.72
C PRO A 434 -14.32 27.38 -3.83
N GLU A 435 -13.24 27.40 -4.60
CA GLU A 435 -12.99 26.40 -5.66
C GLU A 435 -12.78 24.98 -5.09
N LEU A 436 -12.21 24.89 -3.89
CA LEU A 436 -11.84 23.66 -3.21
C LEU A 436 -12.28 23.74 -1.75
N LEU A 437 -12.94 22.69 -1.27
CA LEU A 437 -13.34 22.50 0.12
C LEU A 437 -12.58 21.32 0.72
N GLU A 438 -11.73 21.57 1.72
CA GLU A 438 -11.10 20.51 2.49
C GLU A 438 -12.03 19.98 3.59
N ILE A 439 -12.34 18.69 3.55
CA ILE A 439 -13.23 17.99 4.47
C ILE A 439 -12.38 17.06 5.35
N GLN A 440 -12.20 17.40 6.62
CA GLN A 440 -11.46 16.57 7.57
C GLN A 440 -12.36 15.59 8.33
N LYS A 441 -12.14 14.27 8.20
CA LYS A 441 -12.80 13.19 8.98
C LYS A 441 -11.74 12.24 9.53
N GLY A 442 -11.69 12.07 10.86
CA GLY A 442 -10.81 11.09 11.51
C GLY A 442 -9.30 11.31 11.27
N GLY A 443 -8.85 12.56 11.10
CA GLY A 443 -7.44 12.89 10.80
C GLY A 443 -7.08 12.81 9.31
N VAL A 444 -8.04 12.56 8.42
CA VAL A 444 -7.86 12.50 6.97
C VAL A 444 -8.52 13.71 6.31
N SER A 445 -7.79 14.43 5.45
CA SER A 445 -8.31 15.55 4.64
C SER A 445 -8.74 15.04 3.27
N LEU A 446 -10.01 15.26 2.91
CA LEU A 446 -10.59 14.97 1.61
C LEU A 446 -10.82 16.28 0.86
N ILE A 447 -10.65 16.29 -0.45
CA ILE A 447 -10.95 17.45 -1.28
C ILE A 447 -12.34 17.29 -1.88
N GLY A 448 -13.19 18.31 -1.74
CA GLY A 448 -14.49 18.40 -2.39
C GLY A 448 -14.61 19.68 -3.21
N TYR A 449 -15.47 19.66 -4.21
CA TYR A 449 -15.72 20.76 -5.14
C TYR A 449 -17.16 21.25 -4.97
N PRO A 450 -17.40 22.38 -4.28
CA PRO A 450 -18.74 22.91 -4.12
C PRO A 450 -19.28 23.41 -5.46
N ALA A 451 -20.56 23.16 -5.71
CA ALA A 451 -21.24 23.53 -6.94
C ALA A 451 -22.67 24.00 -6.66
N LEU A 452 -23.15 24.93 -7.50
CA LEU A 452 -24.54 25.36 -7.48
C LEU A 452 -25.36 24.37 -8.30
N ILE A 453 -26.45 23.88 -7.73
CA ILE A 453 -27.35 22.92 -8.35
C ILE A 453 -28.64 23.62 -8.71
N ASP A 454 -28.99 23.54 -10.00
CA ASP A 454 -30.28 24.01 -10.50
C ASP A 454 -31.41 23.15 -9.91
N ALA A 455 -32.25 23.77 -9.09
CA ALA A 455 -33.43 23.13 -8.50
C ALA A 455 -34.74 23.68 -9.09
N GLY A 456 -34.68 24.36 -10.24
CA GLY A 456 -35.81 24.89 -11.01
C GLY A 456 -36.23 26.30 -10.61
N ASP A 457 -36.74 26.47 -9.39
CA ASP A 457 -37.17 27.78 -8.86
C ASP A 457 -36.13 28.45 -7.94
N ALA A 458 -35.05 27.73 -7.62
CA ALA A 458 -33.94 28.15 -6.77
C ALA A 458 -32.67 27.39 -7.14
N VAL A 459 -31.54 27.73 -6.50
CA VAL A 459 -30.30 26.96 -6.51
C VAL A 459 -29.97 26.45 -5.11
N SER A 460 -29.28 25.32 -5.02
CA SER A 460 -28.74 24.77 -3.77
C SER A 460 -27.23 24.53 -3.91
N ILE A 461 -26.51 24.51 -2.79
CA ILE A 461 -25.08 24.21 -2.78
C ILE A 461 -24.88 22.74 -2.42
N GLU A 462 -24.21 22.00 -3.28
CA GLU A 462 -23.79 20.62 -3.03
C GLU A 462 -22.28 20.49 -3.26
N VAL A 463 -21.63 19.58 -2.54
CA VAL A 463 -20.19 19.32 -2.70
C VAL A 463 -20.00 18.01 -3.45
N PHE A 464 -19.22 18.06 -4.53
CA PHE A 464 -18.91 16.92 -5.38
C PHE A 464 -17.49 16.41 -5.12
N ASP A 465 -17.28 15.15 -5.44
CA ASP A 465 -16.00 14.45 -5.38
C ASP A 465 -15.21 14.52 -6.70
N GLU A 466 -15.85 14.93 -7.79
CA GLU A 466 -15.27 15.06 -9.13
C GLU A 466 -15.35 16.52 -9.64
N PRO A 467 -14.23 17.13 -10.06
CA PRO A 467 -14.19 18.55 -10.45
C PRO A 467 -14.98 18.83 -11.74
N GLU A 468 -14.93 17.94 -12.74
CA GLU A 468 -15.62 18.13 -14.02
C GLU A 468 -17.14 18.09 -13.87
N VAL A 469 -17.63 17.17 -13.02
CA VAL A 469 -19.05 17.07 -12.67
C VAL A 469 -19.48 18.30 -11.90
N ALA A 470 -18.68 18.73 -10.92
CA ALA A 470 -18.93 19.95 -10.15
C ALA A 470 -19.01 21.17 -11.06
N ALA A 471 -18.05 21.38 -11.96
CA ALA A 471 -18.01 22.51 -12.89
C ALA A 471 -19.22 22.53 -13.83
N THR A 472 -19.58 21.38 -14.39
CA THR A 472 -20.74 21.25 -15.28
C THR A 472 -22.04 21.61 -14.55
N LYS A 473 -22.21 21.10 -13.33
CA LYS A 473 -23.38 21.37 -12.49
C LYS A 473 -23.41 22.82 -12.01
N HIS A 474 -22.27 23.32 -11.53
CA HIS A 474 -22.09 24.70 -11.07
C HIS A 474 -22.43 25.70 -12.17
N ARG A 475 -22.00 25.47 -13.41
CA ARG A 475 -22.36 26.32 -14.56
C ARG A 475 -23.87 26.35 -14.81
N ALA A 476 -24.55 25.21 -14.72
CA ALA A 476 -26.00 25.16 -14.84
C ALA A 476 -26.71 25.86 -13.67
N GLY A 477 -26.21 25.71 -12.44
CA GLY A 477 -26.70 26.43 -11.26
C GLY A 477 -26.51 27.95 -11.38
N LEU A 478 -25.35 28.42 -11.82
CA LEU A 478 -25.10 29.84 -12.07
C LEU A 478 -26.07 30.40 -13.12
N ARG A 479 -26.26 29.68 -14.24
CA ARG A 479 -27.26 30.05 -15.26
C ARG A 479 -28.64 30.23 -14.65
N ARG A 480 -29.06 29.31 -13.78
CA ARG A 480 -30.33 29.41 -13.06
C ARG A 480 -30.36 30.63 -12.15
N LEU A 481 -29.32 30.86 -11.37
CA LEU A 481 -29.25 31.98 -10.44
C LEU A 481 -29.38 33.33 -11.17
N PHE A 482 -28.66 33.50 -12.28
CA PHE A 482 -28.82 34.67 -13.16
C PHE A 482 -30.24 34.75 -13.73
N ALA A 483 -30.78 33.66 -14.26
CA ALA A 483 -32.13 33.63 -14.82
C ALA A 483 -33.20 34.04 -13.78
N LEU A 484 -33.01 33.71 -12.50
CA LEU A 484 -33.90 34.11 -11.42
C LEU A 484 -33.85 35.62 -11.13
N GLN A 485 -32.72 36.29 -11.37
CA GLN A 485 -32.56 37.73 -11.17
C GLN A 485 -33.11 38.57 -12.34
N ILE A 486 -33.08 38.03 -13.57
CA ILE A 486 -33.52 38.75 -14.78
C ILE A 486 -34.81 38.18 -15.40
N LYS A 487 -35.72 37.64 -14.57
CA LYS A 487 -36.96 36.96 -15.00
C LYS A 487 -37.79 37.76 -16.00
N ASP A 488 -37.94 39.07 -15.82
CA ASP A 488 -38.77 39.89 -16.70
C ASP A 488 -38.12 40.11 -18.07
N ALA A 489 -36.80 40.29 -18.12
CA ALA A 489 -36.06 40.37 -19.36
C ALA A 489 -36.10 39.03 -20.13
N LEU A 490 -36.00 37.90 -19.42
CA LEU A 490 -36.13 36.58 -20.02
C LEU A 490 -37.53 36.33 -20.60
N LYS A 491 -38.59 36.67 -19.87
CA LYS A 491 -39.97 36.59 -20.39
C LYS A 491 -40.16 37.44 -21.65
N TYR A 492 -39.52 38.60 -21.72
CA TYR A 492 -39.53 39.44 -22.92
C TYR A 492 -38.80 38.75 -24.08
N LEU A 493 -37.60 38.22 -23.84
CA LEU A 493 -36.81 37.52 -24.84
C LEU A 493 -37.53 36.26 -25.36
N GLU A 494 -38.12 35.46 -24.48
CA GLU A 494 -38.91 34.26 -24.85
C GLU A 494 -40.02 34.57 -25.85
N LYS A 495 -40.69 35.72 -25.72
CA LYS A 495 -41.78 36.15 -26.60
C LYS A 495 -41.30 36.80 -27.88
N ASN A 496 -40.06 37.31 -27.91
CA ASN A 496 -39.54 38.16 -28.98
C ASN A 496 -38.26 37.61 -29.62
N VAL A 497 -38.02 36.30 -29.58
CA VAL A 497 -36.89 35.69 -30.29
C VAL A 497 -37.07 35.89 -31.80
N PRO A 498 -36.15 36.62 -32.49
CA PRO A 498 -36.28 36.88 -33.91
C PRO A 498 -36.25 35.59 -34.73
N ASP A 499 -37.11 35.50 -35.75
CA ASP A 499 -37.17 34.37 -36.69
C ASP A 499 -37.30 32.97 -36.06
N LEU A 500 -37.75 32.87 -34.80
CA LEU A 500 -37.83 31.60 -34.06
C LEU A 500 -38.62 30.52 -34.80
N GLN A 501 -39.75 30.88 -35.43
CA GLN A 501 -40.55 29.94 -36.21
C GLN A 501 -39.78 29.38 -37.41
N LYS A 502 -38.99 30.20 -38.11
CA LYS A 502 -38.17 29.74 -39.25
C LYS A 502 -37.04 28.84 -38.77
N MET A 503 -36.37 29.21 -37.68
CA MET A 503 -35.32 28.38 -37.06
C MET A 503 -35.88 27.05 -36.56
N ALA A 504 -37.10 27.04 -36.00
CA ALA A 504 -37.76 25.82 -35.52
C ALA A 504 -38.04 24.82 -36.64
N VAL A 505 -38.41 25.28 -37.84
CA VAL A 505 -38.61 24.40 -39.01
C VAL A 505 -37.31 23.69 -39.40
N ALA A 506 -36.17 24.38 -39.35
CA ALA A 506 -34.87 23.76 -39.58
C ALA A 506 -34.45 22.84 -38.42
N TYR A 507 -34.73 23.25 -37.18
CA TYR A 507 -34.41 22.48 -35.97
C TYR A 507 -35.22 21.18 -35.84
N MET A 508 -36.46 21.14 -36.36
CA MET A 508 -37.26 19.90 -36.43
C MET A 508 -36.57 18.76 -37.18
N GLN A 509 -35.60 19.08 -38.06
CA GLN A 509 -34.83 18.10 -38.82
C GLN A 509 -33.56 17.64 -38.08
N VAL A 510 -33.22 18.27 -36.95
CA VAL A 510 -32.05 17.98 -36.12
C VAL A 510 -32.50 17.23 -34.87
N GLY A 511 -31.98 16.02 -34.66
CA GLY A 511 -32.16 15.28 -33.40
C GLY A 511 -33.22 14.17 -33.40
N LYS A 512 -33.71 13.70 -34.55
CA LYS A 512 -34.33 12.36 -34.65
C LYS A 512 -33.28 11.32 -35.01
N ALA A 513 -33.00 10.38 -34.12
CA ALA A 513 -32.30 9.16 -34.53
C ALA A 513 -33.22 8.31 -35.44
N PRO A 514 -32.68 7.42 -36.30
CA PRO A 514 -33.47 6.60 -37.23
C PRO A 514 -34.52 5.70 -36.58
N ASP A 515 -34.42 5.47 -35.27
CA ASP A 515 -35.34 4.68 -34.44
C ASP A 515 -36.46 5.50 -33.78
N GLY A 516 -36.51 6.82 -34.04
CA GLY A 516 -37.49 7.74 -33.44
C GLY A 516 -37.17 8.18 -32.01
N SER A 517 -36.01 7.79 -31.47
CA SER A 517 -35.52 8.28 -30.19
C SER A 517 -34.66 9.54 -30.37
N GLY A 518 -34.91 10.56 -29.55
CA GLY A 518 -34.21 11.85 -29.60
C GLY A 518 -35.09 12.97 -29.07
N THR A 519 -34.50 13.86 -28.27
CA THR A 519 -35.16 15.04 -27.66
C THR A 519 -35.05 16.28 -28.55
N GLY A 520 -35.03 16.08 -29.87
CA GLY A 520 -34.81 17.16 -30.83
C GLY A 520 -36.05 17.39 -31.69
N GLY A 521 -36.64 18.57 -31.57
CA GLY A 521 -37.49 19.11 -32.63
C GLY A 521 -38.66 19.97 -32.20
N THR A 522 -38.81 20.31 -30.92
CA THR A 522 -39.87 21.23 -30.52
C THR A 522 -39.42 22.69 -30.57
N LEU A 523 -40.38 23.59 -30.84
CA LEU A 523 -40.19 25.04 -30.77
C LEU A 523 -39.74 25.48 -29.37
N GLU A 524 -40.19 24.78 -28.33
CA GLU A 524 -39.89 25.10 -26.93
C GLU A 524 -38.45 24.76 -26.55
N GLU A 525 -37.96 23.57 -26.93
CA GLU A 525 -36.57 23.17 -26.71
C GLU A 525 -35.59 24.10 -27.43
N LEU A 526 -35.88 24.47 -28.70
CA LEU A 526 -35.04 25.40 -29.44
C LEU A 526 -34.98 26.76 -28.73
N ARG A 527 -36.12 27.27 -28.29
CA ARG A 527 -36.21 28.53 -27.54
C ARG A 527 -35.39 28.46 -26.25
N GLU A 528 -35.53 27.38 -25.48
CA GLU A 528 -34.79 27.16 -24.24
C GLU A 528 -33.27 27.08 -24.51
N GLN A 529 -32.84 26.38 -25.56
CA GLN A 529 -31.42 26.30 -25.95
C GLN A 529 -30.87 27.66 -26.38
N ILE A 530 -31.60 28.44 -27.18
CA ILE A 530 -31.18 29.78 -27.60
C ILE A 530 -30.99 30.68 -26.36
N ILE A 531 -31.94 30.65 -25.43
CA ILE A 531 -31.88 31.45 -24.21
C ILE A 531 -30.74 30.98 -23.30
N GLY A 532 -30.58 29.67 -23.12
CA GLY A 532 -29.49 29.11 -22.33
C GLY A 532 -28.12 29.50 -22.87
N VAL A 533 -27.92 29.43 -24.19
CA VAL A 533 -26.68 29.87 -24.84
C VAL A 533 -26.49 31.39 -24.74
N ALA A 534 -27.56 32.18 -24.82
CA ALA A 534 -27.47 33.62 -24.64
C ALA A 534 -27.03 33.99 -23.21
N LEU A 535 -27.59 33.30 -22.19
CA LEU A 535 -27.18 33.46 -20.80
C LEU A 535 -25.72 33.05 -20.58
N ASP A 536 -25.28 31.93 -21.16
CA ASP A 536 -23.91 31.46 -21.06
C ASP A 536 -22.91 32.48 -21.63
N ARG A 537 -23.24 33.06 -22.79
CA ARG A 537 -22.39 34.07 -23.45
C ARG A 537 -22.40 35.42 -22.76
N ALA A 538 -23.51 35.79 -22.12
CA ALA A 538 -23.67 37.08 -21.46
C ALA A 538 -23.07 37.09 -20.04
N PHE A 539 -23.22 35.99 -19.29
CA PHE A 539 -22.96 35.98 -17.85
C PHE A 539 -22.00 34.88 -17.37
N LEU A 540 -21.66 33.88 -18.18
CA LEU A 540 -20.80 32.75 -17.79
C LEU A 540 -19.49 32.72 -18.59
N LEU A 541 -18.85 33.89 -18.72
CA LEU A 541 -17.48 34.03 -19.22
C LEU A 541 -16.48 33.66 -18.11
N GLU A 542 -15.29 33.18 -18.48
CA GLU A 542 -14.24 32.87 -17.50
C GLU A 542 -13.47 34.14 -17.09
N PRO A 543 -13.07 34.27 -15.81
CA PRO A 543 -13.36 33.36 -14.69
C PRO A 543 -14.82 33.43 -14.23
N LEU A 544 -15.37 32.30 -13.78
CA LEU A 544 -16.75 32.25 -13.28
C LEU A 544 -16.88 33.04 -11.95
N PRO A 545 -18.06 33.61 -11.64
CA PRO A 545 -18.27 34.34 -10.39
C PRO A 545 -18.10 33.43 -9.17
N THR A 546 -17.30 33.89 -8.19
CA THR A 546 -17.07 33.20 -6.91
C THR A 546 -17.71 33.91 -5.72
N ASP A 547 -18.18 35.15 -5.88
CA ASP A 547 -18.93 35.90 -4.88
C ASP A 547 -20.00 36.81 -5.52
N GLU A 548 -20.60 37.70 -4.72
CA GLU A 548 -21.65 38.62 -5.17
C GLU A 548 -21.12 39.82 -6.00
N PHE A 549 -19.82 40.13 -5.97
CA PHE A 549 -19.27 41.44 -6.36
C PHE A 549 -18.52 41.49 -7.69
#